data_AF-A0A382LN75-F1
#
_entry.id   AF-A0A382LN75-F1
#
_cell.length_a   1.000
_cell.length_b   1.000
_cell.length_c   1.000
_cell.angle_alpha   90.00
_cell.angle_beta   90.00
_cell.angle_gamma   90.00
#
_symmetry.space_group_name_H-M   'P 1'
#
loop_
_entity.id
_entity.type
_entity.pdbx_description
1 polymer ?
#
loop_
_entity_poly.entity_id
_entity_poly.type
_entity_poly.pdbx_seq_one_letter_code
_entity_poly.pdbx_strand_id
1 'polypeptide(L)'
;MKSNFRKIFNLLLTLVLCVYFTSCNKSTTSKNKNVSSATGWAINSKKGGFKYNTNFKGQDTPPNMVLIEGGTYTKGRVQDDPMRDWNNTPNQQHVMSFYMDETEVTNVMYLEYLDWLKRNYPPEDENFRAIYYNALPDTLVWRNKLGYSEDMVNNYLRHPAFGDYPVVGVSWIQAYEFAEWRSDRYQELILEREGYITKGSKIDSVSSTSTFSTDTYILVPNSTYGGNTNVLRGKRSRGPDSLLP
;
A
#
# COMPACT_ATOMS: atom_id res chain seq x y z
N MET A 1 64.69 -19.57 -34.60
CA MET A 1 63.59 -18.76 -35.18
C MET A 1 62.17 -19.23 -34.85
N LYS A 2 61.87 -20.55 -34.76
CA LYS A 2 60.50 -21.05 -34.50
C LYS A 2 59.87 -20.64 -33.14
N SER A 3 60.68 -20.51 -32.08
CA SER A 3 60.22 -20.09 -30.73
C SER A 3 59.70 -18.64 -30.69
N ASN A 4 60.43 -17.72 -31.33
CA ASN A 4 60.05 -16.30 -31.38
C ASN A 4 58.79 -16.07 -32.23
N PHE A 5 58.61 -16.86 -33.30
CA PHE A 5 57.42 -16.78 -34.14
C PHE A 5 56.14 -17.22 -33.39
N ARG A 6 56.20 -18.27 -32.56
CA ARG A 6 55.08 -18.66 -31.69
C ARG A 6 54.75 -17.62 -30.63
N LYS A 7 55.76 -16.96 -30.04
CA LYS A 7 55.54 -15.88 -29.06
C LYS A 7 54.89 -14.66 -29.70
N ILE A 8 55.33 -14.27 -30.89
CA ILE A 8 54.73 -13.16 -31.67
C ILE A 8 53.29 -13.49 -32.08
N PHE A 9 53.04 -14.71 -32.57
CA PHE A 9 51.69 -15.15 -32.93
C PHE A 9 50.73 -15.16 -31.72
N ASN A 10 51.20 -15.67 -30.57
CA ASN A 10 50.40 -15.64 -29.34
C ASN A 10 50.14 -14.21 -28.84
N LEU A 11 51.12 -13.30 -28.98
CA LEU A 11 50.96 -11.88 -28.63
C LEU A 11 49.92 -11.19 -29.54
N LEU A 12 49.94 -11.50 -30.83
CA LEU A 12 49.00 -10.97 -31.83
C LEU A 12 47.58 -11.52 -31.59
N LEU A 13 47.47 -12.81 -31.24
CA LEU A 13 46.20 -13.44 -30.87
C LEU A 13 45.60 -12.80 -29.61
N THR A 14 46.42 -12.54 -28.58
CA THR A 14 45.95 -11.87 -27.36
C THR A 14 45.50 -10.42 -27.61
N LEU A 15 46.17 -9.72 -28.52
CA LEU A 15 45.82 -8.33 -28.86
C LEU A 15 44.51 -8.27 -29.64
N VAL A 16 44.27 -9.21 -30.57
CA VAL A 16 42.98 -9.35 -31.27
C VAL A 16 41.86 -9.70 -30.28
N LEU A 17 42.11 -10.59 -29.32
CA LEU A 17 41.12 -10.94 -28.30
C LEU A 17 40.73 -9.72 -27.43
N CYS A 18 41.70 -8.88 -27.05
CA CYS A 18 41.44 -7.67 -26.27
C CYS A 18 40.60 -6.64 -27.02
N VAL A 19 40.79 -6.50 -28.34
CA VAL A 19 39.99 -5.57 -29.16
C VAL A 19 38.53 -6.04 -29.25
N TYR A 20 38.30 -7.36 -29.36
CA TYR A 20 36.95 -7.93 -29.37
C TYR A 20 36.16 -7.68 -28.07
N PHE A 21 36.81 -7.67 -26.90
CA PHE A 21 36.12 -7.34 -25.63
C PHE A 21 35.79 -5.85 -25.45
N THR A 22 36.38 -4.95 -26.24
CA THR A 22 36.09 -3.50 -26.16
C THR A 22 34.99 -3.02 -27.11
N SER A 23 34.47 -3.86 -28.01
CA SER A 23 33.57 -3.43 -29.10
C SER A 23 32.07 -3.56 -28.83
N CYS A 24 31.64 -3.89 -27.60
CA CYS A 24 30.22 -3.96 -27.26
C CYS A 24 29.92 -3.15 -25.99
N ASN A 25 29.95 -1.82 -26.09
CA ASN A 25 29.30 -0.99 -25.08
C ASN A 25 28.91 0.38 -25.64
N LYS A 26 27.70 0.47 -26.20
CA LYS A 26 26.82 1.66 -26.27
C LYS A 26 25.59 1.29 -27.09
N SER A 27 24.60 0.68 -26.45
CA SER A 27 23.25 0.70 -27.00
C SER A 27 22.82 2.16 -27.14
N THR A 28 22.37 2.53 -28.34
CA THR A 28 21.88 3.85 -28.72
C THR A 28 20.50 4.17 -28.10
N THR A 29 19.89 3.21 -27.41
CA THR A 29 18.67 3.39 -26.62
C THR A 29 19.01 3.95 -25.23
N SER A 30 19.44 5.21 -25.26
CA SER A 30 19.53 6.20 -24.17
C SER A 30 19.40 5.71 -22.72
N LYS A 31 20.55 5.58 -22.04
CA LYS A 31 20.64 5.70 -20.57
C LYS A 31 20.59 7.16 -20.10
N ASN A 32 20.19 8.11 -20.95
CA ASN A 32 20.10 9.51 -20.58
C ASN A 32 18.63 9.85 -20.26
N LYS A 33 18.28 9.82 -18.97
CA LYS A 33 16.91 10.06 -18.46
C LYS A 33 16.31 11.40 -18.89
N ASN A 34 17.14 12.33 -19.36
CA ASN A 34 16.76 13.68 -19.77
C ASN A 34 16.66 13.85 -21.29
N VAL A 35 16.58 12.77 -22.07
CA VAL A 35 16.35 12.82 -23.52
C VAL A 35 15.18 11.91 -23.87
N SER A 36 14.22 12.43 -24.62
CA SER A 36 13.08 11.68 -25.13
C SER A 36 13.54 10.55 -26.06
N SER A 37 13.09 9.32 -25.80
CA SER A 37 13.36 8.17 -26.66
C SER A 37 12.62 8.24 -28.00
N ALA A 38 11.47 8.91 -28.05
CA ALA A 38 10.65 9.05 -29.25
C ALA A 38 11.17 10.14 -30.21
N THR A 39 11.69 11.25 -29.67
CA THR A 39 12.04 12.45 -30.47
C THR A 39 13.50 12.87 -30.36
N GLY A 40 14.27 12.32 -29.42
CA GLY A 40 15.65 12.75 -29.15
C GLY A 40 15.76 14.14 -28.51
N TRP A 41 14.65 14.79 -28.16
CA TRP A 41 14.66 16.13 -27.55
C TRP A 41 15.03 16.06 -26.07
N ALA A 42 15.70 17.10 -25.58
CA ALA A 42 16.02 17.23 -24.17
C ALA A 42 14.74 17.45 -23.34
N ILE A 43 14.52 16.57 -22.36
CA ILE A 43 13.49 16.69 -21.33
C ILE A 43 14.01 17.62 -20.23
N ASN A 44 13.18 18.53 -19.72
CA ASN A 44 13.54 19.53 -18.71
C ASN A 44 14.67 20.50 -19.13
N SER A 45 14.71 20.90 -20.40
CA SER A 45 15.70 21.89 -20.86
C SER A 45 15.50 23.25 -20.18
N LYS A 46 16.61 23.92 -19.83
CA LYS A 46 16.62 25.30 -19.30
C LYS A 46 16.04 26.32 -20.29
N LYS A 47 16.06 26.02 -21.60
CA LYS A 47 15.53 26.88 -22.67
C LYS A 47 14.00 26.77 -22.82
N GLY A 48 13.31 26.03 -21.93
CA GLY A 48 11.88 25.73 -22.06
C GLY A 48 11.63 24.43 -22.84
N GLY A 49 10.36 24.00 -22.91
CA GLY A 49 9.93 22.77 -23.57
C GLY A 49 9.23 21.78 -22.64
N PHE A 50 9.16 20.50 -23.06
CA PHE A 50 8.53 19.42 -22.31
C PHE A 50 9.21 19.19 -20.96
N LYS A 51 8.43 19.28 -19.89
CA LYS A 51 8.87 19.02 -18.51
C LYS A 51 8.28 17.71 -18.02
N TYR A 52 9.12 16.87 -17.42
CA TYR A 52 8.70 15.58 -16.88
C TYR A 52 9.52 15.24 -15.63
N ASN A 53 8.93 14.56 -14.65
CA ASN A 53 9.66 14.17 -13.46
C ASN A 53 10.57 12.95 -13.74
N THR A 54 11.80 13.20 -14.17
CA THR A 54 12.79 12.16 -14.47
C THR A 54 13.34 11.45 -13.23
N ASN A 55 13.02 11.95 -12.04
CA ASN A 55 13.45 11.42 -10.74
C ASN A 55 12.29 10.82 -9.93
N PHE A 56 11.23 10.35 -10.59
CA PHE A 56 10.13 9.67 -9.90
C PHE A 56 10.66 8.40 -9.20
N LYS A 57 10.41 8.29 -7.88
CA LYS A 57 10.91 7.19 -7.05
C LYS A 57 9.99 5.97 -7.00
N GLY A 58 8.87 5.99 -7.71
CA GLY A 58 7.85 4.96 -7.60
C GLY A 58 6.82 5.30 -6.52
N GLN A 59 5.86 4.40 -6.35
CA GLN A 59 4.88 4.44 -5.27
C GLN A 59 5.48 3.74 -4.05
N ASP A 60 5.39 4.35 -2.87
CA ASP A 60 5.77 3.71 -1.62
C ASP A 60 4.80 2.56 -1.31
N THR A 61 5.34 1.41 -0.88
CA THR A 61 4.56 0.26 -0.45
C THR A 61 3.92 0.54 0.92
N PRO A 62 2.60 0.37 1.09
CA PRO A 62 1.97 0.49 2.40
C PRO A 62 2.51 -0.53 3.40
N PRO A 63 2.39 -0.28 4.72
CA PRO A 63 2.80 -1.23 5.73
C PRO A 63 1.96 -2.51 5.64
N ASN A 64 2.60 -3.67 5.87
CA ASN A 64 1.98 -4.99 5.82
C ASN A 64 1.30 -5.33 4.48
N MET A 65 1.71 -4.70 3.37
CA MET A 65 1.16 -4.96 2.04
C MET A 65 2.24 -5.31 1.03
N VAL A 66 1.91 -6.23 0.14
CA VAL A 66 2.73 -6.62 -1.01
C VAL A 66 2.07 -6.14 -2.31
N LEU A 67 2.90 -5.71 -3.27
CA LEU A 67 2.43 -5.38 -4.61
C LEU A 67 2.17 -6.66 -5.40
N ILE A 68 0.93 -6.83 -5.85
CA ILE A 68 0.55 -7.86 -6.81
C ILE A 68 0.66 -7.25 -8.20
N GLU A 69 1.53 -7.84 -9.03
CA GLU A 69 1.71 -7.39 -10.41
C GLU A 69 0.47 -7.71 -11.25
N GLY A 70 0.01 -6.72 -11.99
CA GLY A 70 -1.09 -6.86 -12.94
C GLY A 70 -0.72 -7.79 -14.09
N GLY A 71 -1.70 -8.56 -14.53
CA GLY A 71 -1.48 -9.58 -15.52
C GLY A 71 -2.71 -10.45 -15.69
N THR A 72 -2.52 -11.54 -16.42
CA THR A 72 -3.59 -12.49 -16.69
C THR A 72 -3.25 -13.81 -16.03
N TYR A 73 -4.18 -14.36 -15.24
CA TYR A 73 -4.01 -15.63 -14.56
C TYR A 73 -5.22 -16.53 -14.76
N THR A 74 -5.03 -17.84 -14.63
CA THR A 74 -6.13 -18.82 -14.70
C THR A 74 -6.66 -19.08 -13.29
N LYS A 75 -7.90 -18.67 -13.03
CA LYS A 75 -8.60 -18.90 -11.77
C LYS A 75 -9.35 -20.22 -11.84
N GLY A 76 -9.10 -21.11 -10.89
CA GLY A 76 -9.83 -22.37 -10.72
C GLY A 76 -8.90 -23.58 -10.67
N ARG A 77 -9.45 -24.79 -10.69
CA ARG A 77 -8.65 -26.03 -10.68
C ARG A 77 -8.02 -26.24 -12.06
N VAL A 78 -6.70 -26.30 -12.09
CA VAL A 78 -5.94 -26.58 -13.34
C VAL A 78 -5.44 -28.03 -13.40
N GLN A 79 -5.50 -28.75 -12.27
CA GLN A 79 -5.13 -30.15 -12.17
C GLN A 79 -6.29 -31.06 -12.55
N ASP A 80 -5.97 -32.23 -13.12
CA ASP A 80 -6.95 -33.23 -13.50
C ASP A 80 -7.64 -33.81 -12.25
N ASP A 81 -8.97 -33.88 -12.28
CA ASP A 81 -9.79 -34.41 -11.20
C ASP A 81 -10.35 -35.78 -11.59
N PRO A 82 -9.83 -36.89 -11.04
CA PRO A 82 -10.34 -38.21 -11.33
C PRO A 82 -11.81 -38.41 -10.89
N MET A 83 -12.30 -37.60 -9.94
CA MET A 83 -13.70 -37.64 -9.49
C MET A 83 -14.66 -36.77 -10.32
N ARG A 84 -14.16 -35.98 -11.29
CA ARG A 84 -14.95 -35.13 -12.21
C ARG A 84 -16.00 -34.25 -11.50
N ASP A 85 -15.65 -33.67 -10.36
CA ASP A 85 -16.56 -32.77 -9.65
C ASP A 85 -16.63 -31.41 -10.37
N TRP A 86 -17.79 -31.08 -10.98
CA TRP A 86 -17.97 -29.92 -11.86
C TRP A 86 -18.30 -28.64 -11.06
N ASN A 87 -17.50 -28.30 -10.06
CA ASN A 87 -17.72 -27.11 -9.23
C ASN A 87 -16.67 -26.00 -9.38
N ASN A 88 -15.63 -26.21 -10.19
CA ASN A 88 -14.48 -25.29 -10.25
C ASN A 88 -13.78 -25.26 -11.63
N THR A 89 -14.54 -24.93 -12.68
CA THR A 89 -14.00 -24.80 -14.05
C THR A 89 -12.99 -23.66 -14.14
N PRO A 90 -11.78 -23.88 -14.66
CA PRO A 90 -10.77 -22.85 -14.78
C PRO A 90 -11.17 -21.77 -15.79
N ASN A 91 -11.11 -20.50 -15.40
CA ASN A 91 -11.36 -19.34 -16.26
C ASN A 91 -10.20 -18.35 -16.16
N GLN A 92 -9.79 -17.79 -17.30
CA GLN A 92 -8.72 -16.83 -17.38
C GLN A 92 -9.23 -15.42 -17.05
N GLN A 93 -8.64 -14.77 -16.06
CA GLN A 93 -9.01 -13.45 -15.60
C GLN A 93 -7.82 -12.49 -15.72
N HIS A 94 -8.10 -11.27 -16.16
CA HIS A 94 -7.15 -10.18 -16.20
C HIS A 94 -7.39 -9.26 -15.01
N VAL A 95 -6.33 -8.94 -14.26
CA VAL A 95 -6.40 -8.07 -13.08
C VAL A 95 -5.29 -7.03 -13.16
N MET A 96 -5.62 -5.79 -12.79
CA MET A 96 -4.66 -4.68 -12.70
C MET A 96 -3.72 -4.86 -11.51
N SER A 97 -2.59 -4.15 -11.46
CA SER A 97 -1.73 -4.20 -10.28
C SER A 97 -2.42 -3.56 -9.06
N PHE A 98 -2.36 -4.21 -7.91
CA PHE A 98 -2.90 -3.70 -6.65
C PHE A 98 -2.10 -4.19 -5.45
N TYR A 99 -2.33 -3.60 -4.28
CA TYR A 99 -1.71 -4.04 -3.03
C TYR A 99 -2.63 -4.98 -2.27
N MET A 100 -2.06 -6.04 -1.70
CA MET A 100 -2.75 -6.99 -0.84
C MET A 100 -1.99 -7.12 0.48
N ASP A 101 -2.72 -7.32 1.58
CA ASP A 101 -2.07 -7.60 2.87
C ASP A 101 -1.23 -8.88 2.81
N GLU A 102 -0.04 -8.84 3.40
CA GLU A 102 0.85 -10.01 3.46
C GLU A 102 0.36 -11.06 4.46
N THR A 103 -0.25 -10.61 5.56
CA THR A 103 -0.83 -11.44 6.62
C THR A 103 -2.28 -11.07 6.86
N GLU A 104 -3.02 -11.94 7.54
CA GLU A 104 -4.34 -11.59 8.05
C GLU A 104 -4.27 -10.41 9.04
N VAL A 105 -5.40 -9.73 9.20
CA VAL A 105 -5.56 -8.67 10.19
C VAL A 105 -5.47 -9.27 11.59
N THR A 106 -4.53 -8.76 12.39
CA THR A 106 -4.30 -9.27 13.75
C THR A 106 -5.24 -8.65 14.79
N ASN A 107 -5.35 -9.28 15.95
CA ASN A 107 -6.10 -8.74 17.08
C ASN A 107 -5.60 -7.35 17.50
N VAL A 108 -4.28 -7.12 17.51
CA VAL A 108 -3.71 -5.79 17.85
C VAL A 108 -4.15 -4.72 16.85
N MET A 109 -4.12 -5.01 15.54
CA MET A 109 -4.57 -4.07 14.51
C MET A 109 -6.07 -3.73 14.69
N TYR A 110 -6.89 -4.73 15.02
CA TYR A 110 -8.32 -4.50 15.26
C TYR A 110 -8.59 -3.76 16.57
N LEU A 111 -7.79 -3.99 17.61
CA LEU A 111 -7.87 -3.23 18.87
C LEU A 111 -7.50 -1.76 18.66
N GLU A 112 -6.53 -1.44 17.79
CA GLU A 112 -6.22 -0.06 17.40
C GLU A 112 -7.45 0.63 16.77
N TYR A 113 -8.16 -0.08 15.90
CA TYR A 113 -9.42 0.41 15.32
C TYR A 113 -10.49 0.67 16.39
N LEU A 114 -10.69 -0.28 17.31
CA LEU A 114 -11.66 -0.13 18.39
C LEU A 114 -11.29 1.02 19.35
N ASP A 115 -10.00 1.21 19.64
CA ASP A 115 -9.53 2.33 20.46
C ASP A 115 -9.80 3.67 19.76
N TRP A 116 -9.51 3.76 18.45
CA TRP A 116 -9.83 4.93 17.64
C TRP A 116 -11.33 5.23 17.64
N LEU A 117 -12.17 4.21 17.47
CA LEU A 117 -13.63 4.37 17.53
C LEU A 117 -14.07 4.87 18.90
N LYS A 118 -13.59 4.24 19.98
CA LYS A 118 -13.96 4.63 21.35
C LYS A 118 -13.55 6.07 21.67
N ARG A 119 -12.40 6.52 21.14
CA ARG A 119 -11.89 7.88 21.35
C ARG A 119 -12.71 8.93 20.59
N ASN A 120 -13.12 8.65 19.36
CA ASN A 120 -13.82 9.63 18.51
C ASN A 120 -15.34 9.55 18.61
N TYR A 121 -15.87 8.38 18.97
CA TYR A 121 -17.29 8.09 19.14
C TYR A 121 -17.50 7.43 20.50
N PRO A 122 -17.41 8.19 21.61
CA PRO A 122 -17.51 7.63 22.94
C PRO A 122 -18.85 6.92 23.15
N PRO A 123 -18.86 5.69 23.71
CA PRO A 123 -20.09 4.94 23.94
C PRO A 123 -20.95 5.51 25.08
N GLU A 124 -20.44 6.51 25.81
CA GLU A 124 -21.17 7.27 26.83
C GLU A 124 -22.31 8.10 26.20
N ASP A 125 -22.10 8.60 24.99
CA ASP A 125 -23.11 9.32 24.23
C ASP A 125 -24.10 8.35 23.59
N GLU A 126 -25.39 8.55 23.87
CA GLU A 126 -26.44 7.66 23.36
C GLU A 126 -26.47 7.59 21.83
N ASN A 127 -26.16 8.70 21.15
CA ASN A 127 -26.13 8.78 19.69
C ASN A 127 -25.00 7.95 19.05
N PHE A 128 -23.89 7.75 19.75
CA PHE A 128 -22.69 7.09 19.22
C PHE A 128 -22.49 5.67 19.77
N ARG A 129 -23.21 5.33 20.84
CA ARG A 129 -23.16 4.03 21.49
C ARG A 129 -23.25 2.85 20.51
N ALA A 130 -24.18 2.93 19.56
CA ALA A 130 -24.37 1.86 18.57
C ALA A 130 -23.14 1.64 17.68
N ILE A 131 -22.39 2.69 17.33
CA ILE A 131 -21.22 2.61 16.44
C ILE A 131 -20.16 1.70 17.07
N TYR A 132 -19.78 1.96 18.32
CA TYR A 132 -18.76 1.18 19.00
C TYR A 132 -19.18 -0.27 19.24
N TYR A 133 -20.41 -0.50 19.74
CA TYR A 133 -20.86 -1.86 20.03
C TYR A 133 -21.06 -2.71 18.76
N ASN A 134 -21.49 -2.10 17.65
CA ASN A 134 -21.62 -2.81 16.38
C ASN A 134 -20.26 -3.15 15.76
N ALA A 135 -19.19 -2.44 16.09
CA ALA A 135 -17.84 -2.76 15.66
C ALA A 135 -17.17 -3.87 16.50
N LEU A 136 -17.75 -4.29 17.63
CA LEU A 136 -17.15 -5.35 18.45
C LEU A 136 -17.28 -6.73 17.76
N PRO A 137 -16.20 -7.53 17.69
CA PRO A 137 -16.27 -8.90 17.19
C PRO A 137 -17.08 -9.79 18.15
N ASP A 138 -17.74 -10.81 17.60
CA ASP A 138 -18.41 -11.83 18.39
C ASP A 138 -17.39 -12.80 19.01
N THR A 139 -17.08 -12.56 20.28
CA THR A 139 -16.20 -13.43 21.08
C THR A 139 -16.81 -14.80 21.40
N LEU A 140 -18.13 -14.98 21.27
CA LEU A 140 -18.82 -16.24 21.58
C LEU A 140 -18.64 -17.30 20.49
N VAL A 141 -18.02 -16.96 19.37
CA VAL A 141 -17.65 -17.91 18.30
C VAL A 141 -16.84 -19.10 18.83
N TRP A 142 -16.07 -18.90 19.90
CA TRP A 142 -15.28 -19.95 20.54
C TRP A 142 -16.10 -20.88 21.42
N ARG A 143 -17.31 -20.48 21.84
CA ARG A 143 -18.09 -21.24 22.82
C ARG A 143 -18.64 -22.52 22.18
N ASN A 144 -18.30 -23.66 22.79
CA ASN A 144 -18.88 -24.96 22.45
C ASN A 144 -19.52 -25.58 23.70
N LYS A 145 -20.73 -26.13 23.56
CA LYS A 145 -21.49 -26.74 24.67
C LYS A 145 -20.74 -27.86 25.39
N LEU A 146 -19.85 -28.57 24.70
CA LEU A 146 -19.11 -29.72 25.24
C LEU A 146 -17.58 -29.48 25.31
N GLY A 147 -17.12 -28.26 25.01
CA GLY A 147 -15.69 -27.92 24.96
C GLY A 147 -15.27 -26.95 26.06
N TYR A 148 -14.02 -27.06 26.53
CA TYR A 148 -13.40 -26.10 27.44
C TYR A 148 -12.73 -24.97 26.65
N SER A 149 -13.54 -24.03 26.14
CA SER A 149 -13.07 -22.91 25.31
C SER A 149 -13.39 -21.53 25.89
N GLU A 150 -13.85 -21.47 27.14
CA GLU A 150 -14.17 -20.21 27.84
C GLU A 150 -12.93 -19.30 27.97
N ASP A 151 -11.73 -19.86 28.05
CA ASP A 151 -10.49 -19.07 28.05
C ASP A 151 -10.31 -18.30 26.74
N MET A 152 -10.69 -18.88 25.60
CA MET A 152 -10.62 -18.23 24.29
C MET A 152 -11.67 -17.12 24.18
N VAL A 153 -12.89 -17.35 24.68
CA VAL A 153 -13.95 -16.33 24.70
C VAL A 153 -13.49 -15.07 25.44
N ASN A 154 -12.85 -15.24 26.60
CA ASN A 154 -12.45 -14.11 27.43
C ASN A 154 -11.14 -13.45 26.97
N ASN A 155 -10.18 -14.25 26.51
CA ASN A 155 -8.80 -13.78 26.32
C ASN A 155 -8.40 -13.58 24.86
N TYR A 156 -9.03 -14.22 23.88
CA TYR A 156 -8.51 -14.23 22.50
C TYR A 156 -8.34 -12.82 21.90
N LEU A 157 -9.36 -11.97 22.02
CA LEU A 157 -9.27 -10.59 21.51
C LEU A 157 -8.44 -9.67 22.42
N ARG A 158 -8.35 -9.96 23.72
CA ARG A 158 -7.95 -8.97 24.76
C ARG A 158 -6.57 -9.21 25.34
N HIS A 159 -6.10 -10.45 25.34
CA HIS A 159 -4.87 -10.84 26.03
C HIS A 159 -3.66 -10.64 25.11
N PRO A 160 -2.55 -10.03 25.60
CA PRO A 160 -1.38 -9.74 24.77
C PRO A 160 -0.78 -10.96 24.05
N ALA A 161 -0.86 -12.15 24.65
CA ALA A 161 -0.37 -13.39 24.02
C ALA A 161 -1.07 -13.74 22.70
N PHE A 162 -2.30 -13.25 22.49
CA PHE A 162 -3.05 -13.45 21.25
C PHE A 162 -2.99 -12.24 20.31
N GLY A 163 -2.15 -11.25 20.60
CA GLY A 163 -2.13 -9.98 19.86
C GLY A 163 -1.82 -10.12 18.36
N ASP A 164 -0.91 -11.03 18.02
CA ASP A 164 -0.47 -11.29 16.64
C ASP A 164 -1.32 -12.36 15.92
N TYR A 165 -2.34 -12.90 16.59
CA TYR A 165 -3.26 -13.86 15.98
C TYR A 165 -4.31 -13.15 15.14
N PRO A 166 -4.86 -13.81 14.10
CA PRO A 166 -5.89 -13.22 13.26
C PRO A 166 -7.14 -12.88 14.08
N VAL A 167 -7.80 -11.78 13.72
CA VAL A 167 -9.09 -11.44 14.33
C VAL A 167 -10.17 -12.43 13.87
N VAL A 168 -10.99 -12.91 14.81
CA VAL A 168 -12.06 -13.89 14.57
C VAL A 168 -13.38 -13.37 15.14
N GLY A 169 -14.50 -13.81 14.57
CA GLY A 169 -15.84 -13.38 14.99
C GLY A 169 -16.27 -12.05 14.36
N VAL A 170 -15.65 -11.66 13.24
CA VAL A 170 -16.00 -10.44 12.49
C VAL A 170 -16.94 -10.76 11.32
N SER A 171 -17.93 -9.89 11.12
CA SER A 171 -18.81 -9.91 9.95
C SER A 171 -18.16 -9.23 8.75
N TRP A 172 -18.72 -9.46 7.55
CA TRP A 172 -18.24 -8.81 6.33
C TRP A 172 -18.33 -7.28 6.41
N ILE A 173 -19.40 -6.74 7.01
CA ILE A 173 -19.59 -5.30 7.18
C ILE A 173 -18.51 -4.73 8.10
N GLN A 174 -18.25 -5.37 9.25
CA GLN A 174 -17.18 -4.96 10.16
C GLN A 174 -15.80 -5.00 9.52
N ALA A 175 -15.53 -6.02 8.68
CA ALA A 175 -14.26 -6.13 7.96
C ALA A 175 -14.10 -5.02 6.91
N TYR A 176 -15.19 -4.66 6.22
CA TYR A 176 -15.20 -3.56 5.26
C TYR A 176 -14.95 -2.21 5.94
N GLU A 177 -15.66 -1.91 7.03
CA GLU A 177 -15.49 -0.66 7.81
C GLU A 177 -14.06 -0.53 8.36
N PHE A 178 -13.47 -1.64 8.83
CA PHE A 178 -12.07 -1.66 9.24
C PHE A 178 -11.12 -1.32 8.08
N ALA A 179 -11.35 -1.87 6.89
CA ALA A 179 -10.52 -1.62 5.72
C ALA A 179 -10.63 -0.16 5.22
N GLU A 180 -11.83 0.42 5.27
CA GLU A 180 -12.08 1.83 4.97
C GLU A 180 -11.34 2.73 5.98
N TRP A 181 -11.53 2.49 7.28
CA TRP A 181 -10.84 3.21 8.34
C TRP A 181 -9.31 3.15 8.17
N ARG A 182 -8.75 1.96 7.94
CA ARG A 182 -7.31 1.75 7.75
C ARG A 182 -6.79 2.57 6.58
N SER A 183 -7.54 2.58 5.48
CA SER A 183 -7.18 3.32 4.26
C SER A 183 -7.13 4.82 4.54
N ASP A 184 -8.09 5.36 5.28
CA ASP A 184 -8.09 6.78 5.68
C ASP A 184 -6.91 7.11 6.61
N ARG A 185 -6.63 6.28 7.62
CA ARG A 185 -5.52 6.52 8.56
C ARG A 185 -4.16 6.48 7.87
N TYR A 186 -3.96 5.56 6.92
CA TYR A 186 -2.72 5.48 6.16
C TYR A 186 -2.51 6.72 5.28
N GLN A 187 -3.58 7.19 4.62
CA GLN A 187 -3.51 8.38 3.77
C GLN A 187 -3.27 9.64 4.60
N GLU A 188 -3.93 9.77 5.75
CA GLU A 188 -3.68 10.82 6.73
C GLU A 188 -2.20 10.84 7.16
N LEU A 189 -1.62 9.67 7.46
CA LEU A 189 -0.20 9.54 7.81
C LEU A 189 0.72 10.01 6.68
N ILE A 190 0.41 9.67 5.42
CA ILE A 190 1.19 10.13 4.26
C ILE A 190 1.11 11.65 4.13
N LEU A 191 -0.08 12.23 4.26
CA LEU A 191 -0.27 13.68 4.17
C LEU A 191 0.51 14.42 5.27
N GLU A 192 0.55 13.86 6.49
CA GLU A 192 1.34 14.40 7.60
C GLU A 192 2.84 14.32 7.31
N ARG A 193 3.29 13.16 6.83
CA ARG A 193 4.69 12.87 6.49
C ARG A 193 5.21 13.78 5.38
N GLU A 194 4.40 13.99 4.34
CA GLU A 194 4.72 14.91 3.24
C GLU A 194 4.58 16.37 3.65
N GLY A 195 3.91 16.67 4.77
CA GLY A 195 3.76 18.02 5.30
C GLY A 195 2.64 18.83 4.66
N TYR A 196 1.61 18.17 4.12
CA TYR A 196 0.37 18.81 3.66
C TYR A 196 -0.55 19.15 4.83
N ILE A 197 -0.59 18.29 5.85
CA ILE A 197 -1.29 18.55 7.11
C ILE A 197 -0.33 18.86 8.26
N THR A 198 -0.83 19.51 9.30
CA THR A 198 -0.05 19.82 10.50
C THR A 198 0.30 18.55 11.27
N LYS A 199 1.52 18.50 11.84
CA LYS A 199 1.94 17.36 12.66
C LYS A 199 1.06 17.21 13.90
N GLY A 200 0.71 15.97 14.27
CA GLY A 200 -0.13 15.66 15.43
C GLY A 200 -1.64 15.76 15.18
N SER A 201 -2.08 16.19 13.99
CA SER A 201 -3.51 16.40 13.68
C SER A 201 -4.38 15.16 13.91
N LYS A 202 -3.85 13.97 13.60
CA LYS A 202 -4.53 12.66 13.76
C LYS A 202 -4.92 12.31 15.19
N ILE A 203 -4.31 12.99 16.17
CA ILE A 203 -4.63 12.83 17.59
C ILE A 203 -5.40 14.06 18.07
N ASP A 204 -4.84 15.25 17.86
CA ASP A 204 -5.27 16.48 18.53
C ASP A 204 -6.52 17.13 17.91
N SER A 205 -6.75 16.94 16.62
CA SER A 205 -7.82 17.63 15.87
C SER A 205 -8.98 16.73 15.45
N VAL A 206 -8.94 15.47 15.87
CA VAL A 206 -9.99 14.49 15.56
C VAL A 206 -11.05 14.52 16.65
N SER A 207 -12.30 14.59 16.23
CA SER A 207 -13.50 14.52 17.06
C SER A 207 -14.61 13.83 16.25
N SER A 208 -15.73 13.48 16.88
CA SER A 208 -16.88 12.82 16.23
C SER A 208 -17.35 13.52 14.95
N THR A 209 -17.23 14.85 14.90
CA THR A 209 -17.63 15.70 13.76
C THR A 209 -16.46 16.06 12.84
N SER A 210 -15.21 15.98 13.33
CA SER A 210 -14.02 16.45 12.63
C SER A 210 -13.04 15.32 12.33
N THR A 211 -13.51 14.29 11.64
CA THR A 211 -12.70 13.15 11.22
C THR A 211 -12.10 13.37 9.81
N PHE A 212 -10.93 12.79 9.56
CA PHE A 212 -10.35 12.72 8.23
C PHE A 212 -10.99 11.58 7.41
N SER A 213 -11.45 11.90 6.20
CA SER A 213 -11.87 10.95 5.18
C SER A 213 -11.21 11.29 3.85
N THR A 214 -10.67 10.28 3.18
CA THR A 214 -10.00 10.41 1.89
C THR A 214 -10.89 11.03 0.83
N ASP A 215 -12.12 10.55 0.72
CA ASP A 215 -13.07 11.01 -0.29
C ASP A 215 -13.39 12.49 -0.09
N THR A 216 -13.59 12.91 1.17
CA THR A 216 -13.81 14.33 1.47
C THR A 216 -12.60 15.18 1.10
N TYR A 217 -11.38 14.68 1.34
CA TYR A 217 -10.15 15.40 1.01
C TYR A 217 -9.95 15.56 -0.50
N ILE A 218 -10.33 14.57 -1.30
CA ILE A 218 -10.21 14.62 -2.77
C ILE A 218 -11.32 15.49 -3.37
N LEU A 219 -12.57 15.30 -2.95
CA LEU A 219 -13.74 15.95 -3.55
C LEU A 219 -13.93 17.38 -3.07
N VAL A 220 -13.83 17.61 -1.76
CA VAL A 220 -14.07 18.91 -1.12
C VAL A 220 -13.03 19.16 -0.02
N PRO A 221 -11.78 19.49 -0.39
CA PRO A 221 -10.68 19.63 0.58
C PRO A 221 -10.98 20.59 1.73
N ASN A 222 -11.74 21.66 1.48
CA ASN A 222 -12.08 22.65 2.50
C ASN A 222 -13.00 22.11 3.60
N SER A 223 -13.71 21.00 3.36
CA SER A 223 -14.60 20.36 4.33
C SER A 223 -13.90 19.27 5.15
N THR A 224 -12.66 18.90 4.83
CA THR A 224 -11.89 17.91 5.60
C THR A 224 -11.74 18.37 7.05
N TYR A 225 -11.77 17.43 8.00
CA TYR A 225 -11.80 17.70 9.45
C TYR A 225 -12.95 18.64 9.86
N GLY A 226 -14.12 18.51 9.25
CA GLY A 226 -15.30 19.34 9.58
C GLY A 226 -15.10 20.83 9.26
N GLY A 227 -14.22 21.15 8.31
CA GLY A 227 -13.94 22.54 7.91
C GLY A 227 -12.75 23.20 8.62
N ASN A 228 -11.98 22.45 9.41
CA ASN A 228 -10.85 23.00 10.14
C ASN A 228 -9.63 23.24 9.22
N THR A 229 -9.61 24.43 8.60
CA THR A 229 -8.53 24.83 7.68
C THR A 229 -7.16 24.95 8.34
N ASN A 230 -7.05 25.04 9.67
CA ASN A 230 -5.75 25.10 10.34
C ASN A 230 -4.97 23.79 10.20
N VAL A 231 -5.67 22.66 10.20
CA VAL A 231 -5.07 21.33 10.04
C VAL A 231 -4.48 21.15 8.65
N LEU A 232 -5.12 21.74 7.65
CA LEU A 232 -4.72 21.69 6.24
C LEU A 232 -3.57 22.64 5.89
N ARG A 233 -3.09 23.44 6.85
CA ARG A 233 -1.97 24.39 6.67
C ARG A 233 -0.63 23.78 7.07
N GLY A 234 -0.32 22.60 6.53
CA GLY A 234 1.00 22.00 6.68
C GLY A 234 2.12 22.83 6.02
N LYS A 235 3.38 22.52 6.34
CA LYS A 235 4.57 23.28 5.85
C LYS A 235 4.67 23.35 4.32
N ARG A 236 4.12 22.36 3.61
CA ARG A 236 4.10 22.28 2.15
C ARG A 236 2.72 22.56 1.56
N SER A 237 1.73 22.83 2.41
CA SER A 237 0.44 23.32 1.96
C SER A 237 0.63 24.67 1.29
N ARG A 238 0.15 24.78 0.04
CA ARG A 238 0.14 26.05 -0.68
C ARG A 238 -1.03 26.89 -0.14
N GLY A 239 -0.97 28.21 -0.37
CA GLY A 239 -1.89 29.17 0.27
C GLY A 239 -3.39 28.92 0.00
N PRO A 240 -4.28 29.71 0.61
CA PRO A 240 -5.72 29.43 0.72
C PRO A 240 -6.47 29.13 -0.60
N ASP A 241 -5.95 29.59 -1.74
CA ASP A 241 -6.61 29.50 -3.05
C ASP A 241 -5.94 28.51 -4.02
N SER A 242 -4.90 27.80 -3.60
CA SER A 242 -4.28 26.80 -4.46
C SER A 242 -5.07 25.50 -4.38
N LEU A 243 -5.76 25.17 -5.47
CA LEU A 243 -6.19 23.80 -5.71
C LEU A 243 -4.98 22.88 -5.55
N LEU A 244 -5.17 21.84 -4.74
CA LEU A 244 -4.19 20.76 -4.59
C LEU A 244 -3.95 20.10 -5.97
N PRO A 245 -2.74 19.56 -6.21
CA PRO A 245 -2.35 19.00 -7.50
C PRO A 245 -3.26 17.89 -8.00
#